data_AF-A0A920T7L9-F1
#
_entry.id   AF-A0A920T7L9-F1
#
_cell.length_a   1.000
_cell.length_b   1.000
_cell.length_c   1.000
_cell.angle_alpha   90.00
_cell.angle_beta   90.00
_cell.angle_gamma   90.00
#
_symmetry.space_group_name_H-M   'P 1'
#
loop_
_entity.id
_entity.type
_entity.pdbx_description
1 polymer ?
#
loop_
_entity_poly.entity_id
_entity_poly.type
_entity_poly.pdbx_seq_one_letter_code
_entity_poly.pdbx_strand_id
1 'polypeptide(L)'
;MIARAMETGYNVGEVRSNHDTLTKTAIPPAGGGHRPYNSLGHILLHDAKAGKYFLLATNNEAASLEITLSLSKLPTDLKSLDARDGHRKQTVKLQRSGPQQFTLRDKLPPYGVAFYVLS
;
A
#
# COMPACT_ATOMS: atom_id res chain seq x y z
N MET A 1 6.93 -7.44 13.29
CA MET A 1 8.04 -8.14 12.61
C MET A 1 7.49 -8.58 11.26
N ILE A 2 7.97 -8.00 10.14
CA ILE A 2 7.40 -8.21 8.79
C ILE A 2 7.60 -9.66 8.31
N ALA A 3 8.67 -10.33 8.75
CA ALA A 3 9.02 -11.69 8.35
C ALA A 3 7.86 -12.70 8.50
N ARG A 4 7.09 -12.61 9.59
CA ARG A 4 5.99 -13.56 9.84
C ARG A 4 4.73 -13.26 9.00
N ALA A 5 4.48 -12.00 8.66
CA ALA A 5 3.38 -11.65 7.75
C ALA A 5 3.65 -12.17 6.32
N MET A 6 4.93 -12.22 5.93
CA MET A 6 5.39 -12.86 4.67
C MET A 6 5.27 -14.39 4.69
N GLU A 7 5.32 -15.02 5.88
CA GLU A 7 5.15 -16.48 6.05
C GLU A 7 3.67 -16.92 5.94
N THR A 8 2.72 -16.05 6.29
CA THR A 8 1.31 -16.45 6.49
C THR A 8 0.28 -15.80 5.55
N GLY A 9 0.62 -14.78 4.74
CA GLY A 9 -0.38 -14.17 3.87
C GLY A 9 0.17 -13.22 2.81
N TYR A 10 0.13 -13.65 1.55
CA TYR A 10 0.30 -12.76 0.40
C TYR A 10 -1.06 -12.16 0.02
N ASN A 11 -1.10 -10.82 -0.11
CA ASN A 11 -2.24 -9.98 -0.50
C ASN A 11 -3.59 -10.39 0.12
N VAL A 12 -3.69 -10.14 1.42
CA VAL A 12 -4.88 -10.44 2.22
C VAL A 12 -5.89 -9.30 2.12
N GLY A 13 -6.84 -9.47 1.20
CA GLY A 13 -7.82 -8.46 0.81
C GLY A 13 -7.52 -7.85 -0.56
N GLU A 14 -8.32 -6.88 -0.99
CA GLU A 14 -8.14 -6.18 -2.25
C GLU A 14 -7.65 -4.76 -2.00
N VAL A 15 -6.56 -4.38 -2.66
CA VAL A 15 -6.07 -3.00 -2.75
C VAL A 15 -6.17 -2.54 -4.20
N ARG A 16 -6.83 -1.41 -4.42
CA ARG A 16 -6.88 -0.72 -5.72
C ARG A 16 -6.30 0.66 -5.58
N SER A 17 -5.63 1.14 -6.63
CA SER A 17 -5.09 2.49 -6.65
C SER A 17 -5.56 3.31 -7.84
N ASN A 18 -5.57 4.64 -7.68
CA ASN A 18 -5.76 5.56 -8.80
C ASN A 18 -4.56 5.61 -9.77
N HIS A 19 -3.51 4.83 -9.53
CA HIS A 19 -2.28 4.74 -10.31
C HIS A 19 -1.93 3.28 -10.65
N ASP A 20 -2.95 2.41 -10.79
CA ASP A 20 -2.81 1.05 -11.32
C ASP A 20 -2.57 1.05 -12.85
N THR A 21 -2.19 2.20 -13.42
CA THR A 21 -1.78 2.38 -14.80
C THR A 21 -0.28 2.12 -14.96
N LEU A 22 0.12 1.70 -16.16
CA LEU A 22 1.52 1.47 -16.46
C LEU A 22 2.35 2.77 -16.39
N THR A 23 3.61 2.64 -15.98
CA THR A 23 4.57 3.73 -15.88
C THR A 23 4.78 4.37 -17.24
N LYS A 24 5.04 5.67 -17.26
CA LYS A 24 5.37 6.40 -18.50
C LYS A 24 6.74 6.01 -19.05
N THR A 25 7.64 5.63 -18.15
CA THR A 25 9.01 5.24 -18.48
C THR A 25 9.21 3.76 -18.22
N ALA A 26 9.87 3.06 -19.13
CA ALA A 26 10.19 1.66 -18.93
C ALA A 26 11.32 1.52 -17.91
N ILE A 27 11.08 0.76 -16.84
CA ILE A 27 12.05 0.55 -15.75
C ILE A 27 12.80 -0.75 -16.04
N PRO A 28 14.14 -0.80 -15.91
CA PRO A 28 14.88 -2.05 -16.06
C PRO A 28 14.44 -3.05 -14.96
N PRO A 29 13.88 -4.21 -15.32
CA PRO A 29 13.60 -5.24 -14.34
C PRO A 29 14.88 -5.92 -13.88
N ALA A 30 14.86 -6.51 -12.68
CA ALA A 30 16.00 -7.22 -12.10
C ALA A 30 16.53 -8.42 -12.93
N GLY A 31 15.81 -8.85 -13.98
CA GLY A 31 16.14 -10.04 -14.78
C GLY A 31 16.06 -9.89 -16.31
N GLY A 32 16.09 -8.68 -16.87
CA GLY A 32 16.06 -8.52 -18.34
C GLY A 32 15.67 -7.13 -18.85
N GLY A 33 15.12 -7.08 -20.08
CA GLY A 33 14.84 -5.83 -20.80
C GLY A 33 13.75 -4.95 -20.16
N HIS A 34 13.82 -3.65 -20.42
CA HIS A 34 12.92 -2.65 -19.88
C HIS A 34 11.45 -2.95 -20.20
N ARG A 35 10.59 -2.96 -19.17
CA ARG A 35 9.14 -3.09 -19.32
C ARG A 35 8.43 -2.05 -18.45
N PRO A 36 7.27 -1.53 -18.89
CA PRO A 36 6.41 -0.73 -18.03
C PRO A 36 5.88 -1.57 -16.86
N TYR A 37 5.83 -0.98 -15.67
CA TYR A 37 5.23 -1.54 -14.45
C TYR A 37 4.09 -0.64 -13.97
N ASN A 38 3.33 -0.99 -12.93
CA ASN A 38 2.37 -0.02 -12.39
C ASN A 38 3.09 1.21 -11.85
N SER A 39 2.53 2.40 -12.11
CA SER A 39 3.07 3.69 -11.62
C SER A 39 3.10 3.73 -10.09
N LEU A 40 2.15 3.06 -9.44
CA LEU A 40 2.15 2.78 -8.02
C LEU A 40 2.16 1.27 -7.77
N GLY A 41 3.21 0.76 -7.13
CA GLY A 41 3.23 -0.60 -6.60
C GLY A 41 2.62 -0.64 -5.19
N HIS A 42 1.87 -1.69 -4.85
CA HIS A 42 1.34 -1.85 -3.50
C HIS A 42 1.25 -3.33 -3.07
N ILE A 43 1.40 -3.57 -1.77
CA ILE A 43 1.29 -4.89 -1.14
C ILE A 43 0.59 -4.73 0.21
N LEU A 44 -0.43 -5.54 0.47
CA LEU A 44 -1.09 -5.62 1.77
C LEU A 44 -0.81 -6.96 2.45
N LEU A 45 -0.29 -6.89 3.68
CA LEU A 45 0.00 -8.05 4.53
C LEU A 45 -0.83 -7.95 5.82
N HIS A 46 -1.14 -9.08 6.45
CA HIS A 46 -1.89 -9.16 7.71
C HIS A 46 -1.17 -10.09 8.68
N ASP A 47 -0.93 -9.58 9.88
CA ASP A 47 -0.50 -10.36 11.03
C ASP A 47 -1.72 -10.63 11.91
N ALA A 48 -2.30 -11.83 11.77
CA ALA A 48 -3.49 -12.24 12.50
C ALA A 48 -3.26 -12.31 14.03
N LYS A 49 -2.02 -12.56 14.48
CA LYS A 49 -1.69 -12.63 15.91
C LYS A 49 -1.63 -11.23 16.53
N ALA A 50 -1.03 -10.28 15.82
CA ALA A 50 -0.98 -8.89 16.26
C ALA A 50 -2.28 -8.13 15.97
N GLY A 51 -3.14 -8.66 15.08
CA GLY A 51 -4.33 -7.97 14.58
C GLY A 51 -3.98 -6.70 13.84
N LYS A 52 -2.93 -6.74 13.00
CA LYS A 52 -2.42 -5.56 12.28
C LYS A 52 -2.26 -5.84 10.81
N TYR A 53 -2.46 -4.82 10.01
CA TYR A 53 -2.18 -4.80 8.59
C TYR A 53 -0.93 -3.97 8.31
N PHE A 54 -0.17 -4.38 7.31
CA PHE A 54 0.99 -3.66 6.79
C PHE A 54 0.75 -3.40 5.31
N LEU A 55 0.56 -2.13 4.96
CA LEU A 55 0.38 -1.71 3.58
C LEU A 55 1.65 -1.00 3.11
N LEU A 56 2.29 -1.56 2.10
CA LEU A 56 3.40 -0.92 1.40
C LEU A 56 2.86 -0.26 0.13
N ALA A 57 3.29 0.97 -0.13
CA ALA A 57 3.02 1.67 -1.39
C ALA A 57 4.31 2.30 -1.91
N THR A 58 4.63 2.06 -3.18
CA THR A 58 5.88 2.51 -3.82
C THR A 58 5.56 3.30 -5.06
N ASN A 59 5.96 4.57 -5.08
CA ASN A 59 5.91 5.41 -6.27
C ASN A 59 7.05 4.97 -7.20
N ASN A 60 6.73 4.50 -8.40
CA ASN A 60 7.73 4.08 -9.38
C ASN A 60 8.08 5.20 -10.38
N GLU A 61 7.52 6.39 -10.21
CA GLU A 61 7.70 7.54 -11.09
C GLU A 61 8.69 8.57 -10.54
N ALA A 62 9.31 9.31 -11.45
CA ALA A 62 10.21 10.44 -11.14
C ALA A 62 9.47 11.68 -10.63
N ALA A 63 8.15 11.71 -10.75
CA ALA A 63 7.29 12.77 -10.26
C ALA A 63 6.63 12.39 -8.93
N SER A 64 6.23 13.38 -8.14
CA SER A 64 5.39 13.12 -6.96
C SER A 64 4.01 12.61 -7.39
N LEU A 65 3.45 11.66 -6.62
CA LEU A 65 2.11 11.12 -6.87
C LEU A 65 1.18 11.44 -5.70
N GLU A 66 0.03 12.03 -6.03
CA GLU A 66 -1.14 12.05 -5.14
C GLU A 66 -1.84 10.69 -5.28
N ILE A 67 -1.80 9.90 -4.22
CA ILE A 67 -2.27 8.52 -4.22
C ILE A 67 -3.59 8.40 -3.46
N THR A 68 -4.48 7.56 -4.01
CA THR A 68 -5.68 7.09 -3.34
C THR A 68 -5.67 5.58 -3.41
N LEU A 69 -5.62 4.93 -2.24
CA LEU A 69 -5.65 3.49 -2.08
C LEU A 69 -6.99 3.08 -1.47
N SER A 70 -7.75 2.27 -2.20
CA SER A 70 -8.99 1.67 -1.72
C SER A 70 -8.71 0.26 -1.22
N LEU A 71 -8.96 0.01 0.05
CA LEU A 71 -8.85 -1.29 0.70
C LEU A 71 -10.23 -1.90 0.87
N SER A 72 -10.38 -3.17 0.50
CA SER A 72 -11.63 -3.90 0.68
C SER A 72 -11.39 -5.39 0.96
N LYS A 73 -12.45 -6.10 1.37
CA LYS A 73 -12.42 -7.56 1.65
C LYS A 73 -11.32 -7.94 2.65
N LEU A 74 -11.12 -7.11 3.67
CA LEU A 74 -10.13 -7.38 4.71
C LEU A 74 -10.59 -8.59 5.54
N PRO A 75 -9.70 -9.56 5.86
CA PRO A 75 -10.03 -10.71 6.69
C PRO A 75 -10.68 -10.37 8.03
N THR A 76 -10.31 -9.21 8.59
CA THR A 76 -10.81 -8.66 9.85
C THR A 76 -11.03 -7.15 9.68
N ASP A 77 -12.06 -6.62 10.34
CA ASP A 77 -12.33 -5.17 10.30
C ASP A 77 -11.25 -4.40 11.07
N LEU A 78 -10.97 -3.15 10.66
CA LEU A 78 -10.00 -2.29 11.34
C LEU A 78 -10.61 -1.71 12.63
N LYS A 79 -9.83 -1.74 13.71
CA LYS A 79 -10.23 -1.17 15.01
C LYS A 79 -9.97 0.34 15.09
N SER A 80 -9.14 0.87 14.21
CA SER A 80 -8.74 2.27 14.10
C SER A 80 -8.76 2.72 12.65
N LEU A 81 -9.08 4.00 12.46
CA LEU A 81 -8.97 4.67 11.16
C LEU A 81 -7.62 5.37 10.97
N ASP A 82 -6.68 5.20 11.89
CA ASP A 82 -5.34 5.77 11.76
C ASP A 82 -4.38 4.78 11.10
N ALA A 83 -3.83 5.17 9.95
CA ALA A 83 -2.75 4.48 9.27
C ALA A 83 -1.41 5.17 9.60
N ARG A 84 -0.55 4.50 10.35
CA ARG A 84 0.72 5.10 10.82
C ARG A 84 1.86 4.75 9.90
N ASP A 85 2.56 5.77 9.40
CA ASP A 85 3.83 5.61 8.70
C ASP A 85 4.98 6.04 9.61
N GLY A 86 5.61 5.06 10.24
CA GLY A 86 6.73 5.30 11.16
C GLY A 86 7.99 5.81 10.46
N HIS A 87 8.19 5.47 9.18
CA HIS A 87 9.36 5.89 8.42
C HIS A 87 9.28 7.38 8.07
N ARG A 88 8.10 7.82 7.62
CA ARG A 88 7.83 9.24 7.30
C ARG A 88 7.35 10.05 8.51
N LYS A 89 7.28 9.42 9.70
CA LYS A 89 6.82 10.02 10.97
C LYS A 89 5.46 10.73 10.84
N GLN A 90 4.53 10.12 10.13
CA GLN A 90 3.20 10.70 9.89
C GLN A 90 2.08 9.71 10.17
N THR A 91 0.88 10.22 10.37
CA THR A 91 -0.36 9.44 10.49
C THR A 91 -1.36 9.93 9.46
N VAL A 92 -1.86 9.02 8.65
CA VAL A 92 -2.88 9.27 7.62
C VAL A 92 -4.21 8.74 8.12
N LYS A 93 -5.27 9.54 8.01
CA LYS A 93 -6.62 9.10 8.37
C LYS A 93 -7.29 8.37 7.22
N LEU A 94 -7.75 7.17 7.49
CA LEU A 94 -8.58 6.36 6.61
C LEU A 94 -10.01 6.90 6.62
N GLN A 95 -10.63 6.92 5.45
CA GLN A 95 -12.05 7.18 5.30
C GLN A 95 -12.78 5.84 5.15
N ARG A 96 -13.75 5.56 6.01
CA ARG A 96 -14.60 4.38 5.88
C ARG A 96 -15.75 4.69 4.93
N SER A 97 -15.88 3.90 3.87
CA SER A 97 -16.95 4.05 2.85
C SER A 97 -18.03 2.98 2.99
N GLY A 98 -17.79 1.93 3.78
CA GLY A 98 -18.74 0.85 4.04
C GLY A 98 -18.17 -0.20 5.00
N PRO A 99 -18.88 -1.32 5.19
CA PRO A 99 -18.33 -2.48 5.91
C PRO A 99 -17.05 -2.97 5.22
N GLN A 100 -15.93 -3.02 5.96
CA GLN A 100 -14.62 -3.44 5.47
C GLN A 100 -14.13 -2.70 4.20
N GLN A 101 -14.59 -1.46 3.98
CA GLN A 101 -14.19 -0.63 2.83
C GLN A 101 -13.58 0.67 3.33
N PHE A 102 -12.30 0.87 3.02
CA PHE A 102 -11.51 1.98 3.52
C PHE A 102 -10.76 2.66 2.38
N THR A 103 -10.60 3.97 2.47
CA THR A 103 -9.82 4.76 1.53
C THR A 103 -8.71 5.49 2.27
N LEU A 104 -7.47 5.31 1.79
CA LEU A 104 -6.29 6.05 2.22
C LEU A 104 -5.92 7.06 1.14
N ARG A 105 -5.69 8.31 1.51
CA ARG A 105 -5.18 9.36 0.61
C ARG A 105 -3.89 9.91 1.17
N ASP A 106 -2.86 9.99 0.33
CA ASP A 106 -1.55 10.49 0.73
C ASP A 106 -0.78 11.01 -0.50
N LYS A 107 0.39 11.61 -0.28
CA LYS A 107 1.31 12.04 -1.31
C LYS A 107 2.65 11.32 -1.17
N LEU A 108 3.10 10.70 -2.25
CA LEU A 108 4.42 10.08 -2.33
C LEU A 108 5.41 10.97 -3.10
N PRO A 109 6.61 11.21 -2.56
CA PRO A 109 7.68 11.86 -3.31
C PRO A 109 8.16 10.96 -4.47
N PRO A 110 8.94 11.50 -5.43
CA PRO A 110 9.57 10.70 -6.49
C PRO A 110 10.29 9.49 -5.94
N TYR A 111 10.04 8.31 -6.52
CA TYR A 111 10.64 7.04 -6.08
C TYR A 111 10.43 6.71 -4.58
N GLY A 112 9.46 7.35 -3.94
CA GLY A 112 9.20 7.24 -2.52
C GLY A 112 8.48 5.96 -2.15
N VAL A 113 8.78 5.47 -0.96
CA VAL A 113 8.09 4.33 -0.33
C VAL A 113 7.36 4.81 0.92
N ALA A 114 6.12 4.34 1.07
CA ALA A 114 5.35 4.44 2.29
C ALA A 114 5.14 3.07 2.92
N PHE A 115 5.18 3.06 4.25
CA PHE A 115 4.94 1.86 5.05
C PHE A 115 3.87 2.17 6.09
N TYR A 116 2.62 1.83 5.79
CA TYR A 116 1.50 2.07 6.68
C TYR A 116 1.22 0.85 7.56
N VAL A 117 1.12 1.09 8.87
CA VAL A 117 0.60 0.13 9.84
C VAL A 117 -0.84 0.51 10.16
N LEU A 118 -1.77 -0.42 9.90
CA LEU A 118 -3.19 -0.28 10.18
C LEU A 118 -3.60 -1.31 11.25
N SER A 119 -4.59 -0.97 12.08
CA SER A 119 -5.05 -1.81 13.21
C SER A 119 -6.54 -1.67 13.41
#